data_AF-T1BJM8-F1
#
_entry.id   AF-T1BJM8-F1
#
_cell.length_a   1.000
_cell.length_b   1.000
_cell.length_c   1.000
_cell.angle_alpha   90.00
_cell.angle_beta   90.00
_cell.angle_gamma   90.00
#
_symmetry.space_group_name_H-M   'P 1'
#
loop_
_entity.id
_entity.type
_entity.pdbx_description
1 polymer ?
#
loop_
_entity_poly.entity_id
_entity_poly.type
_entity_poly.pdbx_seq_one_letter_code
_entity_poly.pdbx_strand_id
1 'polypeptide(L)' 'MCSNWPWPRLRRVAYQRALSAAGQGTISTEIAMAGAFYYAEDEHQQYLAKHPDGYCGLAGTGVACPLGLGVVATG' A
#
# COMPACT_ATOMS: atom_id res chain seq x y z
N MET A 1 -14.70 10.12 -15.98
CA MET A 1 -13.39 10.60 -15.48
C MET A 1 -13.19 10.14 -14.04
N CYS A 2 -12.13 9.37 -13.75
CA CYS A 2 -11.73 8.99 -12.38
C CYS A 2 -11.09 10.14 -11.56
N SER A 3 -10.93 11.31 -12.16
CA SER A 3 -10.06 12.40 -11.67
C SER A 3 -10.53 13.08 -10.38
N ASN A 4 -11.78 12.88 -9.94
CA ASN A 4 -12.34 13.52 -8.74
C ASN A 4 -12.77 12.52 -7.65
N TRP A 5 -12.39 11.24 -7.78
CA TRP A 5 -12.86 10.22 -6.82
C TRP A 5 -12.10 10.33 -5.50
N PRO A 6 -12.80 10.49 -4.35
CA PRO A 6 -12.17 10.76 -3.05
C PRO A 6 -11.50 9.53 -2.44
N TRP A 7 -11.67 8.35 -3.03
CA TRP A 7 -11.31 7.06 -2.46
C TRP A 7 -9.87 6.96 -1.93
N PRO A 8 -8.81 7.36 -2.67
CA PRO A 8 -7.44 7.26 -2.15
C PRO A 8 -7.26 8.04 -0.85
N ARG A 9 -7.84 9.25 -0.78
CA ARG A 9 -7.77 10.11 0.41
C ARG A 9 -8.57 9.53 1.57
N LEU A 10 -9.77 9.00 1.31
CA LEU A 10 -10.60 8.35 2.32
C LEU A 10 -9.91 7.10 2.91
N ARG A 11 -9.27 6.29 2.06
CA ARG A 11 -8.50 5.11 2.50
C ARG A 11 -7.30 5.49 3.35
N ARG A 12 -6.56 6.55 2.96
CA ARG A 12 -5.45 7.07 3.76
C ARG A 12 -5.91 7.51 5.15
N VAL A 13 -7.03 8.23 5.25
CA VAL A 13 -7.60 8.65 6.54
C VAL A 13 -8.03 7.45 7.39
N ALA A 14 -8.70 6.46 6.79
CA ALA A 14 -9.11 5.26 7.52
C ALA A 14 -7.92 4.46 8.05
N TYR A 15 -6.88 4.28 7.23
CA TYR A 15 -5.70 3.53 7.61
C TYR A 15 -4.83 4.28 8.62
N GLN A 16 -4.74 5.61 8.53
CA GLN A 16 -4.06 6.43 9.55
C GLN A 16 -4.63 6.18 10.95
N ARG A 17 -5.95 6.03 11.11
CA ARG A 17 -6.56 5.73 12.41
C ARG A 17 -6.06 4.38 12.96
N ALA A 18 -5.93 3.37 12.10
CA ALA A 18 -5.42 2.07 12.49
C ALA A 18 -3.93 2.12 12.88
N LEU A 19 -3.10 2.84 12.11
CA LEU A 19 -1.69 3.04 12.44
C LEU A 19 -1.49 3.80 13.76
N SER A 20 -2.30 4.83 14.00
CA SER A 20 -2.26 5.57 15.26
C SER A 20 -2.67 4.70 16.45
N ALA A 21 -3.70 3.85 16.30
CA ALA A 21 -4.09 2.89 17.33
C ALA A 21 -3.00 1.86 17.63
N ALA A 22 -2.18 1.51 16.63
CA ALA A 22 -1.03 0.63 16.76
C ALA A 22 0.27 1.35 17.22
N GLY A 23 0.23 2.66 17.46
CA GLY A 23 1.41 3.44 17.87
C GLY A 23 2.47 3.65 16.78
N GLN A 24 2.15 3.45 15.50
CA GLN A 24 3.10 3.49 14.38
C GLN A 24 3.26 4.87 13.72
N GLY A 25 2.81 5.94 14.40
CA GLY A 25 2.99 7.31 13.94
C GLY A 25 2.15 7.70 12.72
N THR A 26 2.64 8.66 11.94
CA THR A 26 1.94 9.25 10.79
C THR A 26 2.24 8.48 9.51
N ILE A 27 1.22 8.27 8.69
CA ILE A 27 1.32 7.58 7.41
C ILE A 27 2.18 8.41 6.43
N SER A 28 3.12 7.74 5.76
CA SER A 28 4.03 8.35 4.79
C SER A 28 3.51 8.34 3.34
N THR A 29 2.32 7.81 3.10
CA THR A 29 1.75 7.67 1.75
C THR A 29 1.42 9.02 1.09
N GLU A 30 2.07 9.30 -0.03
CA GLU A 30 1.78 10.42 -0.92
C GLU A 30 0.61 10.12 -1.87
N ILE A 31 -0.24 11.11 -2.14
CA ILE A 31 -1.34 11.02 -3.11
C ILE A 31 -1.23 12.23 -4.03
N ALA A 32 -0.86 11.98 -5.28
CA ALA A 32 -0.69 13.00 -6.32
C ALA A 32 -1.37 12.57 -7.62
N MET A 33 -1.46 13.49 -8.58
CA MET A 33 -1.85 13.15 -9.94
C MET A 33 -0.76 12.29 -10.59
N ALA A 34 -1.16 11.31 -11.41
CA ALA A 34 -0.21 10.50 -12.15
C ALA A 34 0.61 11.39 -13.10
N GLY A 35 1.93 11.34 -12.96
CA GLY A 35 2.88 11.94 -13.90
C GLY A 35 3.23 10.99 -15.06
N ALA A 36 4.30 11.30 -15.78
CA ALA A 36 4.86 10.37 -16.76
C ALA A 36 5.33 9.09 -16.07
N PHE A 37 5.03 7.95 -16.67
CA PHE A 37 5.49 6.63 -16.23
C PHE A 37 6.61 6.16 -17.14
N TYR A 38 7.73 5.76 -16.56
CA TYR A 38 8.88 5.21 -17.27
C TYR A 38 9.03 3.74 -16.88
N TYR A 39 9.17 2.86 -17.87
CA TYR A 39 9.44 1.46 -17.62
C TYR A 39 10.82 1.30 -16.98
N ALA A 40 10.88 0.50 -15.92
CA ALA A 40 12.14 -0.06 -15.45
C ALA A 40 12.63 -1.12 -16.46
N GLU A 41 13.91 -1.45 -16.38
CA GLU A 41 14.58 -2.44 -17.23
C GLU A 41 13.84 -3.80 -17.25
N ASP A 42 13.99 -4.57 -18.33
CA ASP A 42 13.23 -5.81 -18.57
C ASP A 42 13.43 -6.87 -17.48
N GLU A 43 14.58 -6.86 -16.82
CA GLU A 43 14.91 -7.72 -15.68
C GLU A 43 13.99 -7.45 -14.49
N HIS A 44 13.56 -6.20 -14.28
CA HIS A 44 12.64 -5.81 -13.21
C HIS A 44 11.20 -6.25 -13.51
N GLN A 45 10.86 -6.44 -14.78
CA GLN A 45 9.52 -6.85 -15.19
C GLN A 45 9.28 -8.32 -14.82
N GLN A 46 8.25 -8.54 -13.99
CA GLN A 46 7.85 -9.86 -13.49
C GLN A 46 8.99 -10.65 -12.83
N TYR A 47 9.94 -9.95 -12.18
CA TYR A 47 11.13 -10.55 -11.57
C TYR A 47 10.82 -11.76 -10.68
N LEU A 48 9.87 -11.65 -9.76
CA LEU A 48 9.53 -12.75 -8.82
C LEU A 48 8.85 -13.94 -9.50
N ALA A 49 8.24 -13.76 -10.68
CA ALA A 49 7.72 -14.89 -11.46
C ALA A 49 8.86 -15.63 -12.19
N LYS A 50 9.92 -14.91 -12.58
CA LYS A 50 11.14 -15.47 -13.19
C LYS A 50 12.07 -16.09 -12.14
N HIS A 51 12.06 -15.56 -10.91
CA HIS A 51 12.87 -16.00 -9.78
C HIS A 51 11.96 -16.32 -8.58
N PRO A 52 11.42 -17.55 -8.49
CA PRO A 52 10.43 -17.91 -7.45
C PRO A 52 11.00 -17.82 -6.03
N ASP A 53 12.30 -18.07 -5.86
CA ASP A 53 13.02 -17.88 -4.58
C ASP A 53 13.67 -16.49 -4.47
N GLY A 54 13.30 -15.58 -5.37
CA GLY A 54 13.78 -14.20 -5.39
C GLY A 54 13.33 -13.44 -4.15
N TYR A 55 14.23 -12.64 -3.58
CA TYR A 55 13.93 -11.89 -2.37
C TYR A 55 13.00 -10.71 -2.67
N CYS A 56 11.82 -10.71 -2.07
CA CYS A 56 10.84 -9.63 -2.21
C CYS A 56 10.94 -8.58 -1.08
N GLY A 57 11.45 -8.97 0.10
CA GLY A 57 11.67 -8.05 1.22
C GLY A 57 10.42 -7.37 1.77
N LEU A 58 9.22 -7.87 1.47
CA LEU A 58 7.98 -7.31 1.99
C LEU A 58 7.83 -7.61 3.49
N ALA A 59 8.02 -6.58 4.30
CA ALA A 59 7.57 -6.52 5.68
C ALA A 59 6.43 -5.50 5.77
N GLY A 60 5.20 -5.98 5.91
CA GLY A 60 4.05 -5.11 6.15
C GLY A 60 4.14 -4.44 7.53
N THR A 61 3.26 -3.49 7.79
CA THR A 61 3.13 -2.82 9.10
C THR A 61 2.58 -3.72 10.20
N GLY A 62 2.06 -4.91 9.86
CA GLY A 62 1.32 -5.78 10.79
C GLY A 62 -0.07 -5.23 11.18
N VAL A 63 -0.49 -4.09 10.64
CA VAL A 63 -1.79 -3.46 10.95
C VAL A 63 -2.81 -3.81 9.88
N ALA A 64 -3.92 -4.44 10.29
CA ALA A 64 -5.05 -4.74 9.42
C ALA A 64 -5.58 -3.48 8.73
N CYS A 65 -5.82 -3.58 7.43
CA CYS A 65 -6.54 -2.52 6.74
C CYS A 65 -8.03 -2.58 7.16
N PRO A 66 -8.63 -1.48 7.65
CA PRO A 66 -10.03 -1.47 8.00
C PRO A 66 -10.88 -1.52 6.72
N LEU A 67 -11.22 -2.73 6.29
CA LEU A 67 -12.05 -3.01 5.11
C LEU A 67 -13.55 -2.93 5.40
N GLY A 68 -13.95 -2.74 6.66
CA GLY A 68 -15.35 -2.78 7.09
C GLY A 68 -15.93 -4.20 7.25
N LEU A 69 -15.08 -5.24 7.13
CA LEU A 69 -15.47 -6.65 7.22
C LEU A 69 -15.24 -7.27 8.61
N GLY A 70 -14.82 -6.50 9.61
CA GLY A 70 -14.63 -6.99 10.98
C GLY A 70 -13.46 -7.96 11.19
N VAL A 71 -12.58 -8.14 10.20
CA VAL A 71 -11.39 -9.01 10.31
C VAL A 71 -10.28 -8.29 11.09
N VAL A 72 -9.86 -8.87 12.20
CA VAL A 72 -8.72 -8.41 13.01
C VAL A 72 -7.46 -9.14 12.51
N ALA A 73 -6.36 -8.40 12.28
CA ALA A 73 -5.07 -9.03 12.01
C ALA A 73 -4.53 -9.61 13.33
N THR A 74 -4.44 -10.93 13.39
CA THR A 74 -3.66 -11.62 14.43
C THR A 74 -2.21 -11.63 13.97
N GLY A 75 -1.34 -11.02 14.78
CA GLY A 75 0.11 -11.04 14.59
C GLY A 75 0.73 -12.40 14.93
#